data_AF-A0A2M4ALI3-F1
#
_entry.id   AF-A0A2M4ALI3-F1
#
_cell.length_a   1.000
_cell.length_b   1.000
_cell.length_c   1.000
_cell.angle_alpha   90.00
_cell.angle_beta   90.00
_cell.angle_gamma   90.00
#
_symmetry.space_group_name_H-M   'P 1'
#
loop_
_entity.id
_entity.type
_entity.pdbx_description
1 polymer ?
#
loop_
_entity_poly.entity_id
_entity_poly.type
_entity_poly.pdbx_seq_one_letter_code
_entity_poly.pdbx_strand_id
1 'polypeptide(L)'
;PAGRSLVEIQHISGANIQISKKGIFAPGTRNRIVTITGQPNAINVAQYLIEERITQEETKRACQTAAAANAAAANKTSAASVAATVTQ
;
A
#
# COMPACT_ATOMS: atom_id res chain seq x y z
N PRO A 1 -6.48 2.97 -7.54
CA PRO A 1 -7.68 2.67 -6.70
C PRO A 1 -7.47 1.35 -5.94
N ALA A 2 -7.54 1.37 -4.60
CA ALA A 2 -7.19 0.26 -3.71
C ALA A 2 -8.10 -0.98 -3.78
N GLY A 3 -9.05 -1.02 -4.74
CA GLY A 3 -9.99 -2.13 -4.93
C GLY A 3 -9.70 -3.04 -6.13
N ARG A 4 -8.86 -2.61 -7.11
CA ARG A 4 -8.61 -3.43 -8.32
C ARG A 4 -7.90 -4.74 -8.00
N SER A 5 -6.88 -4.69 -7.14
CA SER A 5 -6.08 -5.85 -6.76
C SER A 5 -6.90 -6.96 -6.09
N LEU A 6 -7.88 -6.59 -5.28
CA LEU A 6 -8.73 -7.56 -4.58
C LEU A 6 -9.71 -8.25 -5.54
N VAL A 7 -10.29 -7.48 -6.46
CA VAL A 7 -11.22 -8.03 -7.47
C VAL A 7 -10.49 -9.01 -8.39
N GLU A 8 -9.25 -8.72 -8.75
CA GLU A 8 -8.40 -9.61 -9.53
C GLU A 8 -8.12 -10.92 -8.78
N ILE A 9 -7.75 -10.87 -7.51
CA ILE A 9 -7.52 -12.07 -6.70
C ILE A 9 -8.81 -12.92 -6.61
N GLN A 10 -9.98 -12.29 -6.46
CA GLN A 10 -11.26 -13.02 -6.48
C GLN A 10 -11.50 -13.74 -7.81
N HIS A 11 -11.23 -13.08 -8.93
CA HIS A 11 -11.39 -13.69 -10.26
C HIS A 11 -10.41 -14.86 -10.48
N ILE A 12 -9.14 -14.69 -10.09
CA ILE A 12 -8.10 -15.72 -10.31
C ILE A 12 -8.34 -16.93 -9.41
N SER A 13 -8.63 -16.69 -8.13
CA SER A 13 -8.82 -17.77 -7.16
C SER A 13 -10.18 -18.46 -7.27
N GLY A 14 -11.20 -17.78 -7.81
CA GLY A 14 -12.58 -18.25 -7.77
C GLY A 14 -13.19 -18.23 -6.36
N ALA A 15 -12.56 -17.57 -5.40
CA ALA A 15 -13.07 -17.38 -4.04
C ALA A 15 -13.77 -16.03 -3.89
N ASN A 16 -14.77 -15.98 -3.01
CA ASN A 16 -15.42 -14.74 -2.59
C ASN A 16 -14.66 -14.16 -1.39
N ILE A 17 -14.18 -12.92 -1.53
CA ILE A 17 -13.29 -12.28 -0.56
C ILE A 17 -13.92 -10.98 -0.07
N GLN A 18 -14.12 -10.89 1.25
CA GLN A 18 -14.68 -9.71 1.91
C GLN A 18 -13.67 -9.13 2.90
N ILE A 19 -13.63 -7.80 2.98
CA ILE A 19 -12.83 -7.09 3.98
C ILE A 19 -13.77 -6.41 4.96
N SER A 20 -13.52 -6.60 6.25
CA SER A 20 -14.16 -5.89 7.37
C SER A 20 -14.34 -4.39 7.08
N LYS A 21 -15.49 -3.84 7.46
CA LYS A 21 -15.81 -2.41 7.26
C LYS A 21 -14.79 -1.51 7.97
N LYS A 22 -14.74 -0.23 7.59
CA LYS A 22 -13.91 0.76 8.29
C LYS A 22 -14.28 0.77 9.78
N GLY A 23 -13.27 0.79 10.65
CA GLY A 23 -13.47 0.76 12.11
C GLY A 23 -13.62 -0.64 12.71
N ILE A 24 -13.76 -1.69 11.88
CA ILE A 24 -13.78 -3.08 12.34
C ILE A 24 -12.41 -3.71 12.09
N PHE A 25 -11.74 -4.11 13.16
CA PHE A 25 -10.39 -4.65 13.15
C PHE A 25 -10.30 -5.90 14.03
N ALA A 26 -9.26 -6.70 13.84
CA ALA A 26 -8.96 -7.80 14.74
C ALA A 26 -8.64 -7.26 16.15
N PRO A 27 -9.11 -7.92 17.23
CA PRO A 27 -9.02 -7.40 18.59
C PRO A 27 -7.56 -7.11 18.98
N GLY A 28 -7.31 -5.91 19.52
CA GLY A 28 -5.98 -5.46 19.93
C GLY A 28 -5.05 -5.02 18.79
N THR A 29 -5.51 -4.98 17.54
CA THR A 29 -4.71 -4.57 16.39
C THR A 29 -5.39 -3.49 15.54
N ARG A 30 -4.67 -2.95 14.56
CA ARG A 30 -5.25 -2.11 13.50
C ARG A 30 -5.37 -2.85 12.17
N ASN A 31 -5.36 -4.19 12.23
CA ASN A 31 -5.38 -5.06 11.06
C ASN A 31 -6.83 -5.34 10.66
N ARG A 32 -7.15 -5.12 9.38
CA ARG A 32 -8.48 -5.43 8.84
C ARG A 32 -8.63 -6.94 8.73
N ILE A 33 -9.79 -7.43 9.12
CA ILE A 33 -10.17 -8.82 8.96
C ILE A 33 -10.54 -9.06 7.50
N VAL A 34 -10.02 -10.15 6.93
CA VAL A 34 -10.36 -10.64 5.59
C VAL A 34 -11.07 -11.98 5.74
N THR A 35 -12.21 -12.11 5.09
CA THR A 35 -13.03 -13.33 5.09
C THR A 35 -13.03 -13.91 3.68
N ILE A 36 -12.57 -15.15 3.55
CA ILE A 36 -12.47 -15.87 2.27
C ILE A 36 -13.48 -17.03 2.32
N THR A 37 -14.30 -17.15 1.28
CA THR A 37 -15.32 -18.20 1.19
C THR A 37 -15.30 -18.81 -0.21
N GLY A 38 -15.43 -20.13 -0.30
CA GLY A 38 -15.39 -20.84 -1.58
C GLY A 38 -14.98 -22.31 -1.42
N GLN A 39 -14.58 -22.94 -2.53
CA GLN A 39 -14.02 -24.28 -2.50
C GLN A 39 -12.66 -24.30 -1.78
N PRO A 40 -12.26 -25.40 -1.14
CA PRO A 40 -10.97 -25.48 -0.43
C PRO A 40 -9.77 -25.11 -1.31
N ASN A 41 -9.76 -25.56 -2.56
CA ASN A 41 -8.71 -25.19 -3.53
C ASN A 41 -8.69 -23.68 -3.81
N ALA A 42 -9.86 -23.08 -4.06
CA ALA A 42 -10.01 -21.64 -4.28
C ALA A 42 -9.54 -20.82 -3.06
N ILE A 43 -9.86 -21.27 -1.84
CA ILE A 43 -9.43 -20.62 -0.60
C ILE A 43 -7.90 -20.63 -0.50
N ASN A 44 -7.25 -21.76 -0.75
CA ASN A 44 -5.80 -21.88 -0.69
C ASN A 44 -5.11 -20.96 -1.71
N VAL A 45 -5.61 -20.93 -2.95
CA VAL A 45 -5.08 -20.02 -3.99
C VAL A 45 -5.28 -18.56 -3.59
N ALA A 46 -6.47 -18.20 -3.09
CA ALA A 46 -6.75 -16.84 -2.64
C ALA A 46 -5.81 -16.40 -1.50
N GLN A 47 -5.56 -17.27 -0.53
CA GLN A 47 -4.68 -16.99 0.59
C GLN A 47 -3.26 -16.69 0.11
N TYR A 48 -2.69 -17.55 -0.74
CA TYR A 48 -1.37 -17.35 -1.32
C TYR A 48 -1.25 -16.01 -2.05
N LEU A 49 -2.20 -15.69 -2.92
CA LEU A 49 -2.20 -14.46 -3.71
C LEU A 49 -2.34 -13.20 -2.84
N ILE A 50 -3.10 -13.26 -1.74
CA ILE A 50 -3.23 -12.15 -0.79
C ILE A 50 -1.90 -11.91 -0.09
N GLU A 51 -1.24 -12.95 0.41
CA GLU A 51 0.04 -12.86 1.11
C GLU A 51 1.13 -12.30 0.20
N GLU A 52 1.22 -12.80 -1.03
CA GLU A 52 2.14 -12.28 -2.06
C GLU A 52 1.88 -10.79 -2.31
N ARG A 53 0.61 -10.40 -2.48
CA ARG A 53 0.22 -9.01 -2.76
C ARG A 53 0.54 -8.07 -1.60
N ILE A 54 0.34 -8.50 -0.36
CA ILE A 54 0.70 -7.73 0.84
C ILE A 54 2.21 -7.50 0.85
N THR A 55 3.00 -8.54 0.60
CA THR A 55 4.48 -8.47 0.58
C THR A 55 4.99 -7.51 -0.49
N GLN A 56 4.43 -7.60 -1.71
CA GLN A 56 4.77 -6.69 -2.81
C GLN A 56 4.42 -5.24 -2.48
N GLU A 57 3.23 -5.01 -1.91
CA GLU A 57 2.76 -3.66 -1.57
C GLU A 57 3.57 -3.08 -0.40
N GLU A 58 3.97 -3.89 0.58
CA GLU A 58 4.86 -3.48 1.67
C GLU A 58 6.24 -3.08 1.13
N THR A 59 6.83 -3.90 0.26
CA THR A 59 8.12 -3.59 -0.40
C THR A 59 8.03 -2.30 -1.22
N LYS A 60 6.96 -2.16 -2.02
CA LYS A 60 6.70 -0.97 -2.82
C LYS A 60 6.52 0.27 -1.95
N ARG A 61 5.81 0.15 -0.82
CA ARG A 61 5.63 1.24 0.14
C ARG A 61 6.94 1.58 0.84
N ALA A 62 7.75 0.62 1.24
CA ALA A 62 9.06 0.88 1.82
C ALA A 62 9.94 1.69 0.84
N CYS A 63 9.98 1.27 -0.43
CA CYS A 63 10.70 1.99 -1.48
C CYS A 63 10.07 3.37 -1.79
N GLN A 64 8.74 3.49 -1.82
CA GLN A 64 8.06 4.77 -2.05
C GLN A 64 8.21 5.74 -0.89
N THR A 65 8.22 5.26 0.36
CA THR A 65 8.40 6.12 1.53
C THR A 65 9.86 6.58 1.62
N ALA A 66 10.83 5.71 1.29
CA ALA A 66 12.23 6.09 1.17
C ALA A 66 12.48 7.06 0.00
N ALA A 67 11.87 6.83 -1.17
CA ALA A 67 11.97 7.70 -2.33
C ALA A 67 11.26 9.05 -2.10
N ALA A 68 10.10 9.07 -1.44
CA ALA A 68 9.39 10.30 -1.08
C ALA A 68 10.11 11.09 0.02
N ALA A 69 10.76 10.42 0.98
CA ALA A 69 11.61 11.07 1.98
C ALA A 69 12.85 11.72 1.36
N ASN A 70 13.52 11.05 0.41
CA ASN A 70 14.63 11.62 -0.34
C ASN A 70 14.21 12.76 -1.29
N ALA A 71 13.02 12.67 -1.90
CA ALA A 71 12.49 13.73 -2.76
C ALA A 71 12.09 15.01 -1.97
N ALA A 72 11.63 14.86 -0.72
CA ALA A 72 11.28 16.01 0.13
C ALA A 72 12.51 16.80 0.63
N ALA A 73 13.67 16.16 0.79
CA ALA A 73 14.92 16.82 1.18
C ALA A 73 15.55 17.66 0.06
N ALA A 74 15.33 17.28 -1.22
CA ALA A 74 15.92 17.97 -2.38
C ALA A 74 15.26 19.33 -2.72
N ASN A 75 14.07 19.64 -2.16
CA ASN A 75 13.35 20.88 -2.46
C ASN A 75 13.49 22.00 -1.39
N LYS A 76 14.57 22.01 -0.60
CA LYS A 76 14.86 23.08 0.39
C LYS A 76 16.06 23.98 0.07
N THR A 77 16.59 23.98 -1.16
CA THR A 77 17.81 24.76 -1.49
C THR A 77 17.69 25.73 -2.68
N SER A 78 16.49 26.18 -3.06
CA SER A 78 16.36 27.22 -4.11
C SER A 78 15.55 28.43 -3.63
N ALA A 79 16.12 29.22 -2.71
CA ALA A 79 15.60 30.56 -2.40
C ALA A 79 16.64 31.54 -1.79
N ALA A 80 17.94 31.25 -1.85
CA ALA A 80 18.96 32.19 -1.34
C ALA A 80 20.21 32.19 -2.23
N SER A 81 20.04 32.52 -3.50
CA SER A 81 21.14 33.05 -4.30
C SER A 81 20.67 34.33 -4.99
N VAL A 82 21.57 35.32 -4.99
CA VAL A 82 21.58 36.55 -5.79
C VAL A 82 20.67 37.72 -5.37
N ALA A 83 21.10 38.45 -4.35
CA ALA A 83 21.05 39.91 -4.39
C ALA A 83 22.40 40.47 -3.95
N ALA A 84 23.39 40.32 -4.85
CA ALA A 84 24.50 41.24 -4.90
C ALA A 84 23.93 42.63 -5.22
N THR A 85 24.14 43.61 -4.35
CA THR A 85 24.02 45.02 -4.71
C THR A 85 25.23 45.74 -4.13
N VAL A 86 26.10 46.12 -5.06
CA VAL A 86 27.23 47.05 -4.94
C VAL A 86 26.72 48.40 -4.42
N THR A 87 27.57 49.20 -3.75
CA THR A 87 27.55 50.68 -3.52
C THR A 87 28.04 50.97 -2.09
N GLN A 88 29.07 51.79 -1.79
CA GLN A 88 30.05 52.58 -2.57
C GLN A 88 31.47 52.09 -2.31
#